data_AF-A0A6C0IPP7-F1
#
_entry.id   AF-A0A6C0IPP7-F1
#
_cell.length_a   1.000
_cell.length_b   1.000
_cell.length_c   1.000
_cell.angle_alpha   90.00
_cell.angle_beta   90.00
_cell.angle_gamma   90.00
#
_symmetry.space_group_name_H-M   'P 1'
#
loop_
_entity.id
_entity.type
_entity.pdbx_description
1 polymer ?
#
loop_
_entity_poly.entity_id
_entity_poly.type
_entity_poly.pdbx_seq_one_letter_code
_entity_poly.pdbx_strand_id
1 'polypeptide(L)'
;MEPIHQFAVSKETEANFRIHFMIDNNKEIEVYSMVYANGAVYLGEQKNKKKHGLGAMYYAEGDVHVSRWCDDIAHGSGVYQDQRGIRHVGIWKNGLLHGEKSQIQYPSGTLYEGEVERGVMSGKGTMYYTGGDMYVGEWGNGQLHGKGTMRYTDGEEYTGEFEYNERSGYGKCVWPSGAIYEGEWRDSELHGKGTLNAKAYDSRIYTGPWVKSVQQEEGMTFQIK
;
A
#
# COMPACT_ATOMS: atom_id res chain seq x y z
N MET A 1 24.74 -29.73 -26.42
CA MET A 1 25.63 -28.57 -26.31
C MET A 1 25.51 -28.07 -24.89
N GLU A 2 26.57 -28.21 -24.11
CA GLU A 2 26.63 -27.64 -22.76
C GLU A 2 26.72 -26.12 -22.85
N PRO A 3 26.04 -25.35 -21.99
CA PRO A 3 26.31 -23.93 -21.89
C PRO A 3 27.65 -23.75 -21.15
N ILE A 4 28.66 -23.30 -21.89
CA ILE A 4 29.90 -22.80 -21.31
C ILE A 4 29.54 -21.47 -20.64
N HIS A 5 29.38 -21.47 -19.31
CA HIS A 5 29.33 -20.23 -18.53
C HIS A 5 30.78 -19.76 -18.31
N GLN A 6 31.33 -19.03 -19.28
CA GLN A 6 32.65 -18.41 -19.14
C GLN A 6 32.48 -17.13 -18.31
N PHE A 7 33.10 -17.11 -17.13
CA PHE A 7 33.13 -15.94 -16.26
C PHE A 7 34.48 -15.25 -16.40
N ALA A 8 34.48 -13.93 -16.60
CA ALA A 8 35.67 -13.10 -16.54
C ALA A 8 35.43 -12.00 -15.50
N VAL A 9 36.36 -11.88 -14.55
CA VAL A 9 36.37 -10.81 -13.54
C VAL A 9 37.58 -9.93 -13.82
N SER A 10 37.34 -8.67 -14.17
CA SER A 10 38.40 -7.66 -14.26
C SER A 10 38.34 -6.75 -13.04
N LYS A 11 39.49 -6.51 -12.42
CA LYS A 11 39.66 -5.64 -11.24
C LYS A 11 40.06 -4.26 -11.73
N GLU A 12 39.21 -3.25 -11.54
CA GLU A 12 39.52 -1.86 -11.92
C GLU A 12 40.08 -1.05 -10.73
N THR A 13 39.75 -1.44 -9.49
CA THR A 13 40.35 -1.00 -8.22
C THR A 13 40.16 -2.10 -7.16
N GLU A 14 40.71 -1.98 -5.95
CA GLU A 14 40.43 -2.95 -4.86
C GLU A 14 38.93 -3.04 -4.48
N ALA A 15 38.14 -2.01 -4.77
CA ALA A 15 36.73 -1.93 -4.36
C ALA A 15 35.72 -2.23 -5.49
N ASN A 16 36.10 -2.06 -6.76
CA ASN A 16 35.19 -2.22 -7.90
C ASN A 16 35.63 -3.37 -8.80
N PHE A 17 34.67 -4.22 -9.14
CA PHE A 17 34.83 -5.34 -10.06
C PHE A 17 33.72 -5.32 -11.12
N ARG A 18 34.03 -5.97 -12.25
CA ARG A 18 33.13 -6.14 -13.39
C ARG A 18 32.91 -7.64 -13.62
N ILE A 19 31.66 -8.05 -13.80
CA ILE A 19 31.30 -9.44 -14.13
C ILE A 19 30.52 -9.45 -15.44
N HIS A 20 30.96 -10.30 -16.37
CA HIS A 20 30.26 -10.56 -17.63
C HIS A 20 29.39 -11.81 -17.48
N PHE A 21 28.09 -11.69 -17.74
CA PHE A 21 27.15 -12.81 -17.79
C PHE A 21 26.63 -13.00 -19.21
N MET A 22 26.65 -14.24 -19.70
CA MET A 22 25.93 -14.65 -20.90
C MET A 22 24.61 -15.26 -20.48
N ILE A 23 23.49 -14.60 -20.81
CA ILE A 23 22.14 -15.12 -20.59
C ILE A 23 21.56 -15.49 -21.97
N ASP A 24 20.96 -16.68 -22.06
CA ASP A 24 20.41 -17.36 -23.25
C ASP A 24 20.21 -16.50 -24.52
N ASN A 25 20.75 -16.98 -25.65
CA ASN A 25 20.67 -16.40 -26.99
C ASN A 25 21.34 -15.00 -27.16
N ASN A 26 22.64 -14.90 -26.87
CA ASN A 26 23.51 -13.74 -27.18
C ASN A 26 23.25 -12.45 -26.38
N LYS A 27 22.59 -12.49 -25.22
CA LYS A 27 22.52 -11.31 -24.35
C LYS A 27 23.68 -11.31 -23.36
N GLU A 28 24.68 -10.49 -23.64
CA GLU A 28 25.74 -10.15 -22.69
C GLU A 28 25.21 -9.07 -21.73
N ILE A 29 25.33 -9.33 -20.43
CA ILE A 29 25.05 -8.33 -19.39
C ILE A 29 26.35 -8.09 -18.64
N GLU A 30 26.74 -6.83 -18.61
CA GLU A 30 27.89 -6.36 -17.86
C GLU A 30 27.42 -5.73 -16.56
N VAL A 31 27.85 -6.34 -15.44
CA VAL A 31 27.49 -5.90 -14.10
C VAL A 31 28.69 -5.22 -13.47
N TYR A 32 28.47 -4.01 -12.99
CA TYR A 32 29.45 -3.16 -12.33
C TYR A 32 29.18 -3.12 -10.83
N SER A 33 30.25 -3.17 -10.04
CA SER A 33 30.23 -2.73 -8.64
C SER A 33 30.65 -1.26 -8.54
N MET A 34 29.84 -0.44 -7.88
CA MET A 34 30.21 0.92 -7.48
C MET A 34 30.11 1.05 -5.96
N VAL A 35 31.26 1.18 -5.30
CA VAL A 35 31.34 1.46 -3.87
C VAL A 35 31.44 2.98 -3.67
N TYR A 36 30.50 3.54 -2.91
CA TYR A 36 30.43 4.97 -2.63
C TYR A 36 31.16 5.30 -1.32
N ALA A 37 31.60 6.56 -1.17
CA ALA A 37 32.36 7.02 0.00
C ALA A 37 31.61 6.86 1.33
N ASN A 38 30.28 6.87 1.31
CA ASN A 38 29.45 6.63 2.49
C ASN A 38 29.30 5.14 2.84
N GLY A 39 29.89 4.22 2.06
CA GLY A 39 29.77 2.78 2.25
C GLY A 39 28.61 2.14 1.49
N ALA A 40 27.79 2.92 0.78
CA ALA A 40 26.76 2.35 -0.09
C ALA A 40 27.39 1.58 -1.26
N VAL A 41 26.69 0.59 -1.78
CA VAL A 41 27.16 -0.25 -2.88
C VAL A 41 26.06 -0.42 -3.91
N TYR A 42 26.39 -0.15 -5.18
CA TYR A 42 25.54 -0.52 -6.31
C TYR A 42 26.14 -1.71 -7.05
N LEU A 43 25.31 -2.68 -7.38
CA LEU A 43 25.62 -3.81 -8.25
C LEU A 43 24.63 -3.82 -9.41
N GLY A 44 25.07 -3.56 -10.64
CA GLY A 44 24.16 -3.60 -11.79
C GLY A 44 24.75 -3.09 -13.09
N GLU A 45 23.88 -3.00 -14.10
CA GLU A 45 24.20 -2.39 -15.39
C GLU A 45 24.58 -0.90 -15.19
N GLN A 46 25.41 -0.36 -16.09
CA GLN A 46 25.90 1.02 -16.02
C GLN A 46 25.92 1.66 -17.41
N LYS A 47 25.65 2.96 -17.48
CA LYS A 47 25.82 3.78 -18.69
C LYS A 47 26.42 5.13 -18.32
N ASN A 48 27.50 5.55 -18.97
CA ASN A 48 28.16 6.84 -18.71
C ASN A 48 28.48 7.08 -17.22
N LYS A 49 28.97 6.05 -16.52
CA LYS A 49 29.26 6.07 -15.08
C LYS A 49 28.03 6.24 -14.16
N LYS A 50 26.82 6.08 -14.68
CA LYS A 50 25.56 6.16 -13.94
C LYS A 50 24.86 4.81 -13.86
N LYS A 51 24.10 4.58 -12.79
CA LYS A 51 23.21 3.40 -12.67
C LYS A 51 22.21 3.43 -13.82
N HIS A 52 22.14 2.35 -14.58
CA HIS A 52 21.26 2.25 -15.74
C HIS A 52 20.88 0.78 -15.94
N GLY A 53 19.71 0.46 -16.49
CA GLY A 53 19.31 -0.94 -16.64
C GLY A 53 18.98 -1.60 -15.30
N LEU A 54 19.16 -2.92 -15.18
CA LEU A 54 18.87 -3.65 -13.94
C LEU A 54 20.01 -3.49 -12.93
N GLY A 55 19.66 -3.24 -11.67
CA GLY A 55 20.64 -3.16 -10.60
C GLY A 55 20.05 -3.14 -9.21
N ALA A 56 20.89 -3.50 -8.24
CA ALA A 56 20.63 -3.46 -6.81
C ALA A 56 21.48 -2.38 -6.15
N MET A 57 20.84 -1.48 -5.42
CA MET A 57 21.48 -0.48 -4.58
C MET A 57 21.31 -0.88 -3.12
N TYR A 58 22.43 -1.05 -2.42
CA TYR A 58 22.52 -1.24 -0.97
C TYR A 58 22.97 0.08 -0.37
N TYR A 59 22.10 0.76 0.35
CA TYR A 59 22.41 2.05 0.97
C TYR A 59 23.16 1.84 2.29
N ALA A 60 23.96 2.82 2.69
CA ALA A 60 24.77 2.74 3.91
C ALA A 60 23.91 2.64 5.18
N GLU A 61 22.71 3.21 5.09
CA GLU A 61 21.69 3.28 6.13
C GLU A 61 20.89 1.97 6.26
N GLY A 62 21.11 1.00 5.36
CA GLY A 62 20.47 -0.33 5.40
C GLY A 62 19.31 -0.51 4.43
N ASP A 63 18.87 0.54 3.75
CA ASP A 63 17.87 0.43 2.68
C ASP A 63 18.41 -0.41 1.51
N VAL A 64 17.52 -1.10 0.81
CA VAL A 64 17.85 -1.86 -0.41
C VAL A 64 16.86 -1.51 -1.52
N HIS A 65 17.37 -1.17 -2.71
CA HIS A 65 16.55 -0.90 -3.88
C HIS A 65 17.01 -1.72 -5.08
N VAL A 66 16.23 -2.74 -5.44
CA VAL A 66 16.43 -3.55 -6.64
C VAL A 66 15.44 -3.09 -7.68
N SER A 67 15.92 -2.45 -8.75
CA SER A 67 15.03 -1.87 -9.75
C SER A 67 15.67 -1.84 -11.12
N ARG A 68 14.87 -1.41 -12.09
CA ARG A 68 15.39 -0.81 -13.30
C ARG A 68 15.81 0.63 -12.99
N TRP A 69 16.91 1.07 -13.58
CA TRP A 69 17.53 2.37 -13.37
C TRP A 69 17.64 3.11 -14.70
N CYS A 70 17.43 4.41 -14.66
CA CYS A 70 17.66 5.31 -15.78
C CYS A 70 18.42 6.52 -15.24
N ASP A 71 19.71 6.59 -15.56
CA ASP A 71 20.62 7.69 -15.22
C ASP A 71 20.56 8.06 -13.72
N ASP A 72 20.86 7.06 -12.88
CA ASP A 72 20.86 7.10 -11.41
C ASP A 72 19.49 7.10 -10.72
N ILE A 73 18.41 7.18 -11.50
CA ILE A 73 17.04 7.27 -10.98
C ILE A 73 16.31 5.94 -11.18
N ALA A 74 15.73 5.40 -10.11
CA ALA A 74 14.90 4.20 -10.22
C ALA A 74 13.69 4.45 -11.14
N HIS A 75 13.49 3.55 -12.10
CA HIS A 75 12.52 3.69 -13.18
C HIS A 75 12.08 2.33 -13.72
N GLY A 76 10.78 2.04 -13.76
CA GLY A 76 10.22 0.75 -14.17
C GLY A 76 9.99 -0.18 -12.97
N SER A 77 9.81 -1.48 -13.21
CA SER A 77 9.52 -2.43 -12.13
C SER A 77 10.68 -2.55 -11.14
N GLY A 78 10.36 -2.58 -9.85
CA GLY A 78 11.36 -2.71 -8.79
C GLY A 78 10.78 -2.95 -7.41
N VAL A 79 11.69 -3.23 -6.48
CA VAL A 79 11.45 -3.48 -5.07
C VAL A 79 12.38 -2.56 -4.27
N TYR A 80 11.81 -1.83 -3.32
CA TYR A 80 12.55 -1.07 -2.31
C TYR A 80 12.17 -1.59 -0.93
N GLN A 81 13.15 -1.79 -0.07
CA GLN A 81 12.94 -2.09 1.34
C GLN A 81 13.70 -1.07 2.17
N ASP A 82 13.00 -0.37 3.06
CA ASP A 82 13.63 0.56 3.99
C ASP A 82 14.28 -0.17 5.17
N GLN A 83 15.12 0.54 5.93
CA GLN A 83 15.79 0.04 7.14
C GLN A 83 14.82 -0.46 8.24
N ARG A 84 13.53 -0.10 8.17
CA ARG A 84 12.50 -0.58 9.11
C ARG A 84 11.88 -1.90 8.63
N GLY A 85 12.17 -2.33 7.40
CA GLY A 85 11.64 -3.53 6.77
C GLY A 85 10.35 -3.32 5.99
N ILE A 86 9.92 -2.07 5.76
CA ILE A 86 8.76 -1.79 4.90
C ILE A 86 9.18 -2.02 3.46
N ARG A 87 8.45 -2.90 2.77
CA ARG A 87 8.77 -3.33 1.40
C ARG A 87 7.76 -2.80 0.41
N HIS A 88 8.26 -2.03 -0.55
CA HIS A 88 7.52 -1.40 -1.63
C HIS A 88 7.81 -2.13 -2.94
N VAL A 89 6.78 -2.63 -3.61
CA VAL A 89 6.88 -3.37 -4.88
C VAL A 89 5.98 -2.70 -5.90
N GLY A 90 6.50 -2.42 -7.09
CA GLY A 90 5.67 -1.87 -8.16
C GLY A 90 6.50 -1.19 -9.24
N ILE A 91 5.86 -0.24 -9.94
CA ILE A 91 6.52 0.57 -10.95
C ILE A 91 7.11 1.81 -10.28
N TRP A 92 8.34 2.13 -10.62
CA TRP A 92 9.06 3.32 -10.19
C TRP A 92 9.05 4.34 -11.31
N LYS A 93 8.76 5.60 -11.01
CA LYS A 93 8.82 6.71 -11.95
C LYS A 93 9.49 7.88 -11.26
N ASN A 94 10.61 8.34 -11.83
CA ASN A 94 11.42 9.42 -11.27
C ASN A 94 11.83 9.16 -9.81
N GLY A 95 12.18 7.92 -9.48
CA GLY A 95 12.61 7.52 -8.14
C GLY A 95 11.48 7.28 -7.13
N LEU A 96 10.22 7.46 -7.51
CA LEU A 96 9.05 7.28 -6.63
C LEU A 96 8.18 6.10 -7.10
N LEU A 97 7.64 5.35 -6.14
CA LEU A 97 6.66 4.30 -6.43
C LEU A 97 5.41 4.92 -7.08
N HIS A 98 4.87 4.23 -8.09
CA HIS A 98 3.75 4.71 -8.89
C HIS A 98 2.99 3.54 -9.54
N GLY A 99 1.72 3.77 -9.87
CA GLY A 99 0.90 2.87 -10.69
C GLY A 99 -0.14 2.10 -9.90
N GLU A 100 -0.99 1.39 -10.63
CA GLU A 100 -2.28 0.85 -10.15
C GLU A 100 -2.19 -0.47 -9.37
N LYS A 101 -1.04 -1.13 -9.41
CA LYS A 101 -0.83 -2.47 -8.84
C LYS A 101 0.42 -2.53 -7.98
N SER A 102 0.58 -1.52 -7.15
CA SER A 102 1.69 -1.45 -6.19
C SER A 102 1.33 -2.27 -4.95
N GLN A 103 2.35 -2.85 -4.31
CA GLN A 103 2.22 -3.50 -3.02
C GLN A 103 3.12 -2.80 -1.98
N ILE A 104 2.58 -2.54 -0.80
CA ILE A 104 3.34 -2.04 0.36
C ILE A 104 3.14 -3.03 1.49
N GLN A 105 4.21 -3.72 1.86
CA GLN A 105 4.23 -4.74 2.90
C GLN A 105 4.92 -4.17 4.14
N TYR A 106 4.21 -4.15 5.25
CA TYR A 106 4.73 -3.69 6.53
C TYR A 106 5.30 -4.88 7.33
N PRO A 107 6.32 -4.66 8.18
CA PRO A 107 6.87 -5.71 9.05
C PRO A 107 5.83 -6.38 9.96
N SER A 108 4.73 -5.68 10.27
CA SER A 108 3.61 -6.23 11.03
C SER A 108 2.89 -7.37 10.31
N GLY A 109 3.09 -7.55 9.01
CA GLY A 109 2.31 -8.44 8.15
C GLY A 109 1.15 -7.74 7.44
N THR A 110 0.90 -6.46 7.73
CA THR A 110 -0.09 -5.65 7.02
C THR A 110 0.35 -5.44 5.57
N LEU A 111 -0.57 -5.59 4.62
CA LEU A 111 -0.33 -5.47 3.20
C LEU A 111 -1.31 -4.48 2.58
N TYR A 112 -0.79 -3.49 1.87
CA TYR A 112 -1.57 -2.69 0.93
C TYR A 112 -1.35 -3.19 -0.49
N GLU A 113 -2.42 -3.30 -1.28
CA GLU A 113 -2.40 -3.53 -2.72
C GLU A 113 -3.28 -2.50 -3.43
N GLY A 114 -2.72 -1.74 -4.37
CA GLY A 114 -3.52 -0.79 -5.13
C GLY A 114 -2.73 0.31 -5.81
N GLU A 115 -3.45 1.39 -6.09
CA GLU A 115 -2.94 2.60 -6.72
C GLU A 115 -2.00 3.39 -5.80
N VAL A 116 -0.82 3.72 -6.33
CA VAL A 116 0.13 4.62 -5.66
C VAL A 116 0.48 5.74 -6.63
N GLU A 117 0.47 6.97 -6.13
CA GLU A 117 0.94 8.14 -6.85
C GLU A 117 2.06 8.83 -6.09
N ARG A 118 3.23 8.97 -6.74
CA ARG A 118 4.40 9.68 -6.19
C ARG A 118 4.81 9.18 -4.79
N GLY A 119 4.73 7.87 -4.58
CA GLY A 119 5.09 7.20 -3.33
C GLY A 119 3.98 7.15 -2.28
N VAL A 120 2.77 7.66 -2.57
CA VAL A 120 1.66 7.76 -1.62
C VAL A 120 0.47 6.92 -2.09
N MET A 121 -0.16 6.16 -1.19
CA MET A 121 -1.39 5.41 -1.51
C MET A 121 -2.50 6.39 -1.94
N SER A 122 -3.14 6.10 -3.06
CA SER A 122 -4.11 6.98 -3.72
C SER A 122 -5.11 6.15 -4.52
N GLY A 123 -6.19 6.75 -5.02
CA GLY A 123 -7.10 6.04 -5.93
C GLY A 123 -7.73 4.82 -5.27
N LYS A 124 -7.84 3.68 -5.95
CA LYS A 124 -8.41 2.45 -5.37
C LYS A 124 -7.33 1.53 -4.81
N GLY A 125 -7.63 0.93 -3.67
CA GLY A 125 -6.76 -0.09 -3.08
C GLY A 125 -7.40 -0.87 -1.95
N THR A 126 -6.75 -1.97 -1.61
CA THR A 126 -7.12 -2.88 -0.53
C THR A 126 -6.01 -2.89 0.52
N MET A 127 -6.37 -2.70 1.78
CA MET A 127 -5.49 -2.91 2.92
C MET A 127 -5.93 -4.17 3.66
N TYR A 128 -5.02 -5.11 3.80
CA TYR A 128 -5.17 -6.32 4.61
C TYR A 128 -4.38 -6.09 5.91
N TYR A 129 -5.09 -5.95 7.02
CA TYR A 129 -4.47 -5.71 8.32
C TYR A 129 -4.01 -7.00 8.96
N THR A 130 -2.96 -6.89 9.76
CA THR A 130 -2.55 -7.96 10.67
C THR A 130 -3.69 -8.25 11.64
N GLY A 131 -4.18 -9.48 11.67
CA GLY A 131 -5.37 -9.87 12.45
C GLY A 131 -6.56 -10.28 11.58
N GLY A 132 -6.57 -9.90 10.30
CA GLY A 132 -7.57 -10.33 9.32
C GLY A 132 -8.59 -9.27 8.94
N ASP A 133 -8.59 -8.10 9.61
CA ASP A 133 -9.41 -6.97 9.20
C ASP A 133 -8.99 -6.51 7.79
N MET A 134 -9.93 -5.96 7.03
CA MET A 134 -9.68 -5.58 5.64
C MET A 134 -10.45 -4.32 5.25
N TYR A 135 -9.77 -3.40 4.58
CA TYR A 135 -10.39 -2.28 3.90
C TYR A 135 -10.30 -2.45 2.39
N VAL A 136 -11.39 -2.21 1.67
CA VAL A 136 -11.42 -2.11 0.20
C VAL A 136 -12.10 -0.81 -0.17
N GLY A 137 -11.41 0.10 -0.85
CA GLY A 137 -12.02 1.38 -1.19
C GLY A 137 -11.07 2.39 -1.80
N GLU A 138 -11.51 3.64 -1.74
CA GLU A 138 -10.76 4.80 -2.20
C GLU A 138 -9.74 5.25 -1.14
N TRP A 139 -8.64 5.84 -1.62
CA TRP A 139 -7.50 6.33 -0.85
C TRP A 139 -7.14 7.73 -1.34
N GLY A 140 -6.84 8.62 -0.40
CA GLY A 140 -6.37 9.97 -0.68
C GLY A 140 -5.24 10.33 0.28
N ASN A 141 -4.10 10.78 -0.26
CA ASN A 141 -2.94 11.19 0.55
C ASN A 141 -2.49 10.15 1.60
N GLY A 142 -2.59 8.86 1.29
CA GLY A 142 -2.19 7.79 2.21
C GLY A 142 -3.24 7.41 3.25
N GLN A 143 -4.45 7.95 3.16
CA GLN A 143 -5.54 7.76 4.12
C GLN A 143 -6.79 7.19 3.44
N LEU A 144 -7.64 6.50 4.21
CA LEU A 144 -8.97 6.10 3.73
C LEU A 144 -9.75 7.37 3.39
N HIS A 145 -10.32 7.42 2.19
CA HIS A 145 -11.04 8.57 1.68
C HIS A 145 -12.12 8.11 0.70
N GLY A 146 -13.14 8.93 0.43
CA GLY A 146 -14.16 8.58 -0.57
C GLY A 146 -14.94 7.32 -0.17
N LYS A 147 -15.37 6.51 -1.13
CA LYS A 147 -16.17 5.31 -0.83
C LYS A 147 -15.31 4.09 -0.50
N GLY A 148 -15.72 3.34 0.50
CA GLY A 148 -15.05 2.09 0.86
C GLY A 148 -15.90 1.16 1.72
N THR A 149 -15.36 -0.04 1.92
CA THR A 149 -15.88 -1.05 2.82
C THR A 149 -14.77 -1.49 3.77
N MET A 150 -15.01 -1.36 5.07
CA MET A 150 -14.19 -1.93 6.13
C MET A 150 -14.88 -3.17 6.69
N ARG A 151 -14.14 -4.29 6.76
CA ARG A 151 -14.56 -5.55 7.35
C ARG A 151 -13.66 -5.88 8.52
N TYR A 152 -14.27 -6.10 9.67
CA TYR A 152 -13.58 -6.48 10.88
C TYR A 152 -13.76 -7.97 11.13
N THR A 153 -12.75 -8.58 11.75
CA THR A 153 -12.71 -10.00 12.10
C THR A 153 -13.72 -10.39 13.17
N ASP A 154 -14.20 -9.44 13.97
CA ASP A 154 -15.29 -9.63 14.92
C ASP A 154 -16.67 -9.77 14.25
N GLY A 155 -16.76 -9.46 12.95
CA GLY A 155 -17.97 -9.52 12.14
C GLY A 155 -18.63 -8.16 11.88
N GLU A 156 -18.08 -7.04 12.39
CA GLU A 156 -18.52 -5.70 12.01
C GLU A 156 -18.18 -5.44 10.54
N GLU A 157 -19.11 -4.88 9.78
CA GLU A 157 -18.87 -4.39 8.43
C GLU A 157 -19.43 -2.97 8.29
N TYR A 158 -18.61 -2.04 7.81
CA TYR A 158 -19.03 -0.70 7.41
C TYR A 158 -18.84 -0.52 5.92
N THR A 159 -19.87 -0.04 5.21
CA THR A 159 -19.78 0.38 3.81
C THR A 159 -20.34 1.79 3.69
N GLY A 160 -19.52 2.75 3.25
CA GLY A 160 -19.92 4.15 3.20
C GLY A 160 -18.77 5.06 2.80
N GLU A 161 -18.87 6.32 3.18
CA GLU A 161 -17.87 7.34 2.91
C GLU A 161 -16.83 7.41 4.04
N PHE A 162 -15.59 7.72 3.67
CA PHE A 162 -14.47 7.91 4.56
C PHE A 162 -13.82 9.28 4.32
N GLU A 163 -13.35 9.90 5.39
CA GLU A 163 -12.57 11.13 5.34
C GLU A 163 -11.49 11.09 6.42
N TYR A 164 -10.22 11.29 6.04
CA TYR A 164 -9.08 11.28 6.96
C TYR A 164 -8.99 10.01 7.85
N ASN A 165 -9.29 8.83 7.28
CA ASN A 165 -9.40 7.53 7.96
C ASN A 165 -10.65 7.31 8.83
N GLU A 166 -11.53 8.30 8.97
CA GLU A 166 -12.75 8.21 9.77
C GLU A 166 -13.97 7.92 8.89
N ARG A 167 -14.98 7.24 9.45
CA ARG A 167 -16.29 7.10 8.78
C ARG A 167 -16.96 8.47 8.75
N SER A 168 -17.43 8.88 7.58
CA SER A 168 -18.04 10.18 7.32
C SER A 168 -19.18 10.04 6.30
N GLY A 169 -19.88 11.13 5.99
CA GLY A 169 -20.91 11.15 4.96
C GLY A 169 -22.04 10.13 5.20
N TYR A 170 -22.57 9.50 4.15
CA TYR A 170 -23.59 8.46 4.29
C TYR A 170 -22.95 7.06 4.32
N GLY A 171 -23.43 6.19 5.20
CA GLY A 171 -22.91 4.83 5.30
C GLY A 171 -23.82 3.86 6.04
N LYS A 172 -23.56 2.58 5.81
CA LYS A 172 -24.21 1.45 6.42
C LYS A 172 -23.23 0.69 7.30
N CYS A 173 -23.57 0.48 8.57
CA CYS A 173 -22.83 -0.40 9.48
C CYS A 173 -23.70 -1.60 9.85
N VAL A 174 -23.11 -2.79 9.80
CA VAL A 174 -23.69 -4.05 10.25
C VAL A 174 -22.82 -4.54 11.39
N TRP A 175 -23.40 -4.69 12.58
CA TRP A 175 -22.68 -5.20 13.75
C TRP A 175 -22.79 -6.71 13.87
N PRO A 176 -21.86 -7.38 14.59
CA PRO A 176 -21.91 -8.82 14.84
C PRO A 176 -23.21 -9.28 15.52
N SER A 177 -23.85 -8.39 16.29
CA SER A 177 -25.15 -8.63 16.92
C SER A 177 -26.30 -8.81 15.90
N GLY A 178 -26.09 -8.38 14.65
CA GLY A 178 -27.12 -8.29 13.62
C GLY A 178 -27.88 -6.95 13.63
N ALA A 179 -27.51 -6.02 14.50
CA ALA A 179 -27.97 -4.64 14.40
C ALA A 179 -27.44 -4.00 13.11
N ILE A 180 -28.23 -3.11 12.51
CA ILE A 180 -27.86 -2.41 11.28
C ILE A 180 -28.18 -0.93 11.44
N TYR A 181 -27.20 -0.07 11.18
CA TYR A 181 -27.42 1.36 11.03
C TYR A 181 -27.20 1.77 9.58
N GLU A 182 -28.08 2.61 9.06
CA GLU A 182 -27.92 3.24 7.76
C GLU A 182 -28.28 4.72 7.89
N GLY A 183 -27.33 5.61 7.60
CA GLY A 183 -27.51 7.03 7.83
C GLY A 183 -26.23 7.84 7.70
N GLU A 184 -26.28 9.08 8.20
CA GLU A 184 -25.14 9.99 8.21
C GLU A 184 -24.12 9.66 9.32
N TRP A 185 -22.85 9.90 9.03
CA TRP A 185 -21.70 9.67 9.93
C TRP A 185 -20.85 10.94 9.98
N ARG A 186 -20.20 11.16 11.12
CA ARG A 186 -19.19 12.20 11.29
C ARG A 186 -18.19 11.74 12.33
N ASP A 187 -16.90 11.83 12.02
CA ASP A 187 -15.80 11.46 12.92
C ASP A 187 -16.00 10.07 13.55
N SER A 188 -16.43 9.10 12.72
CA SER A 188 -16.75 7.73 13.14
C SER A 188 -17.92 7.54 14.11
N GLU A 189 -18.72 8.58 14.35
CA GLU A 189 -19.94 8.56 15.15
C GLU A 189 -21.20 8.64 14.28
N LEU A 190 -22.31 8.04 14.74
CA LEU A 190 -23.61 8.21 14.08
C LEU A 190 -24.02 9.68 14.21
N HIS A 191 -24.43 10.30 13.12
CA HIS A 191 -24.78 11.71 13.08
C HIS A 191 -25.95 11.95 12.12
N GLY A 192 -26.49 13.17 12.08
CA GLY A 192 -27.48 13.58 11.09
C GLY A 192 -28.71 12.67 11.09
N LYS A 193 -29.29 12.38 9.93
CA LYS A 193 -30.43 11.47 9.81
C LYS A 193 -29.98 10.04 9.60
N GLY A 194 -30.60 9.10 10.31
CA GLY A 194 -30.31 7.68 10.14
C GLY A 194 -31.38 6.75 10.70
N THR A 195 -31.29 5.49 10.30
CA THR A 195 -32.16 4.40 10.73
C THR A 195 -31.33 3.31 11.41
N LEU A 196 -31.60 3.03 12.68
CA LEU A 196 -31.04 1.90 13.43
C LEU A 196 -32.08 0.78 13.53
N ASN A 197 -31.82 -0.35 12.90
CA ASN A 197 -32.54 -1.60 13.13
C ASN A 197 -31.87 -2.36 14.29
N ALA A 198 -32.46 -2.28 15.47
CA ALA A 198 -32.00 -2.90 16.70
C ALA A 198 -32.45 -4.38 16.82
N LYS A 199 -32.40 -5.13 15.71
CA LYS A 199 -32.81 -6.55 15.63
C LYS A 199 -32.25 -7.42 16.75
N ALA A 200 -31.03 -7.12 17.20
CA ALA A 200 -30.33 -7.84 18.25
C ALA A 200 -30.89 -7.62 19.67
N TYR A 201 -31.65 -6.54 19.89
CA TYR A 201 -32.07 -6.11 21.22
C TYR A 201 -33.58 -6.23 21.39
N ASP A 202 -34.34 -5.49 20.58
CA ASP A 202 -35.80 -5.36 20.73
C ASP A 202 -36.55 -5.42 19.39
N SER A 203 -35.85 -5.68 18.28
CA SER A 203 -36.41 -5.66 16.92
C SER A 203 -37.10 -4.35 16.53
N ARG A 204 -36.80 -3.26 17.24
CA ARG A 204 -37.29 -1.94 16.88
C ARG A 204 -36.40 -1.31 15.81
N ILE A 205 -37.04 -0.51 14.99
CA ILE A 205 -36.40 0.32 13.98
C ILE A 205 -36.55 1.75 14.46
N TYR A 206 -35.44 2.41 14.78
CA TYR A 206 -35.38 3.82 15.19
C TYR A 206 -34.96 4.66 14.00
N THR A 207 -35.81 5.58 13.56
CA THR A 207 -35.55 6.47 12.42
C THR A 207 -35.66 7.92 12.88
N GLY A 208 -34.58 8.69 12.73
CA GLY A 208 -34.55 10.08 13.16
C GLY A 208 -33.16 10.69 13.24
N PRO A 209 -33.03 11.82 13.94
CA PRO A 209 -31.75 12.53 14.10
C PRO A 209 -30.84 11.89 15.15
N TRP A 210 -29.53 11.94 14.88
CA TRP A 210 -28.44 11.43 15.70
C TRP A 210 -27.38 12.52 15.90
N VAL A 211 -26.83 12.60 17.12
CA VAL A 211 -25.72 13.49 17.45
C VAL A 211 -24.74 12.71 18.32
N LYS A 212 -23.51 12.51 17.81
CA LYS A 212 -22.44 11.78 18.51
C LYS A 212 -22.89 10.40 19.00
N SER A 213 -23.51 9.64 18.11
CA SER A 213 -24.09 8.32 18.40
C SER A 213 -25.25 8.31 19.41
N VAL A 214 -25.81 9.47 19.76
CA VAL A 214 -26.98 9.59 20.65
C VAL A 214 -28.23 9.93 19.83
N GLN A 215 -29.29 9.15 20.03
CA GLN A 215 -30.64 9.42 19.50
C GLN A 215 -31.18 10.74 20.05
N GLN A 216 -31.73 11.59 19.19
CA GLN A 216 -32.37 12.83 19.62
C GLN A 216 -33.88 12.61 19.71
N GLU A 217 -34.52 12.93 20.84
CA GLU A 217 -35.96 12.67 21.05
C GLU A 217 -36.84 13.39 20.01
N GLU A 218 -36.52 14.64 19.71
CA GLU A 218 -37.25 15.43 18.73
C GLU A 218 -37.00 14.91 17.31
N GLY A 219 -38.06 14.46 16.64
CA GLY A 219 -37.99 13.91 15.28
C GLY A 219 -37.60 12.44 15.20
N MET A 220 -37.42 11.75 16.34
CA MET A 220 -37.26 10.30 16.37
C MET A 220 -38.61 9.59 16.26
N THR A 221 -38.64 8.57 15.42
CA THR A 221 -39.77 7.65 15.29
C THR A 221 -39.28 6.22 15.50
N PHE A 222 -40.15 5.34 15.97
CA PHE A 222 -39.84 3.92 16.03
C PHE A 222 -40.99 3.05 15.51
N GLN A 223 -40.64 1.90 14.95
CA GLN A 223 -41.57 0.86 14.54
C GLN A 223 -41.12 -0.48 15.12
N ILE A 224 -42.08 -1.33 15.46
CA ILE A 224 -41.84 -2.71 15.91
C ILE A 224 -42.02 -3.60 14.68
N LYS A 225 -41.03 -4.46 14.41
CA LYS A 225 -41.09 -5.42 13.32
C LYS A 225 -41.65 -6.76 13.77
#